data_AF-A0A1F7UQ17-F1
#
_entry.id   AF-A0A1F7UQ17-F1
#
_cell.length_a   1.000
_cell.length_b   1.000
_cell.length_c   1.000
_cell.angle_alpha   90.00
_cell.angle_beta   90.00
_cell.angle_gamma   90.00
#
_symmetry.space_group_name_H-M   'P 1'
#
loop_
_entity.id
_entity.type
_entity.pdbx_description
1 polymer ?
#
loop_
_entity_poly.entity_id
_entity_poly.type
_entity_poly.pdbx_seq_one_letter_code
_entity_poly.pdbx_strand_id
1 'polypeptide(L)'
;MPYVFTEVNKMLEKVTNVIYPIIMNSLKNPYLIAGAVVLTLLAFAFYWYEWRPTQIKKHCYYVSAELKDNLLPTADLQSPDSFSLSNKSARDNYNSCLNANGL
;
A
#
# COMPACT_ATOMS: atom_id res chain seq x y z
N MET A 1 -32.95 -8.01 25.74
CA MET A 1 -33.17 -7.95 24.28
C MET A 1 -32.59 -9.18 23.57
N PRO A 2 -33.11 -10.41 23.77
CA PRO A 2 -32.55 -11.64 23.15
C PRO A 2 -33.10 -11.96 21.75
N TYR A 3 -34.25 -11.40 21.37
CA TYR A 3 -34.99 -11.80 20.15
C TYR A 3 -34.32 -11.40 18.82
N VAL A 4 -33.50 -10.34 18.81
CA VAL A 4 -32.84 -9.84 17.58
C VAL A 4 -31.67 -10.75 17.18
N PHE A 5 -30.97 -11.35 18.15
CA PHE A 5 -29.80 -12.18 17.88
C PHE A 5 -30.17 -13.53 17.25
N THR A 6 -31.34 -14.08 17.62
CA THR A 6 -31.87 -15.34 17.09
C THR A 6 -32.29 -15.26 15.63
N GLU A 7 -32.86 -14.13 15.19
CA GLU A 7 -33.25 -13.92 13.79
C GLU A 7 -32.03 -13.77 12.87
N VAL A 8 -31.01 -13.03 13.31
CA VAL A 8 -29.76 -12.88 12.54
C VAL A 8 -29.03 -14.21 12.38
N ASN A 9 -28.95 -15.02 13.44
CA ASN A 9 -28.33 -16.35 13.36
C ASN A 9 -29.09 -17.30 12.41
N LYS A 10 -30.42 -17.26 12.41
CA LYS A 10 -31.25 -18.08 11.51
C LYS A 10 -31.12 -17.67 10.04
N MET A 11 -30.92 -16.37 9.77
CA MET A 11 -30.59 -15.89 8.43
C MET A 11 -29.17 -16.29 8.03
N LEU A 12 -28.20 -16.16 8.94
CA LEU A 12 -26.81 -16.54 8.69
C LEU A 12 -26.68 -18.02 8.34
N GLU A 13 -27.38 -18.89 9.07
CA GLU A 13 -27.39 -20.34 8.88
C GLU A 13 -28.01 -20.75 7.52
N LYS A 14 -29.04 -20.04 7.06
CA LYS A 14 -29.60 -20.26 5.71
C LYS A 14 -28.64 -19.81 4.62
N VAL A 15 -27.98 -18.67 4.81
CA VAL A 15 -27.03 -18.12 3.84
C VAL A 15 -25.80 -19.04 3.73
N THR A 16 -25.25 -19.50 4.85
CA THR A 16 -24.12 -20.44 4.83
C THR A 16 -24.50 -21.78 4.22
N ASN A 17 -25.66 -22.37 4.55
CA ASN A 17 -26.08 -23.65 3.97
C ASN A 17 -26.33 -23.62 2.46
N VAL A 18 -26.64 -22.44 1.88
CA VAL A 18 -26.81 -22.27 0.43
C VAL A 18 -25.48 -21.99 -0.27
N ILE A 19 -24.64 -21.12 0.32
CA ILE A 19 -23.40 -20.69 -0.31
C ILE A 19 -22.31 -21.76 -0.21
N TYR A 20 -22.23 -22.49 0.91
CA TYR A 20 -21.19 -23.49 1.15
C TYR A 20 -21.15 -24.62 0.11
N PRO A 21 -22.27 -25.26 -0.29
CA PRO A 21 -22.23 -26.30 -1.33
C PRO A 21 -21.87 -25.75 -2.73
N ILE A 22 -22.21 -24.49 -3.03
CA ILE A 22 -21.87 -23.84 -4.30
C ILE A 22 -20.35 -23.60 -4.38
N ILE A 23 -19.75 -23.10 -3.29
CA ILE A 23 -18.30 -22.91 -3.18
C ILE A 23 -17.59 -24.28 -3.21
N MET A 24 -18.06 -25.25 -2.44
CA MET A 24 -17.47 -26.60 -2.37
C MET A 24 -17.55 -27.35 -3.71
N ASN A 25 -18.64 -27.22 -4.48
CA ASN A 25 -18.71 -27.81 -5.81
C ASN A 25 -17.81 -27.08 -6.82
N SER A 26 -17.62 -25.78 -6.68
CA SER A 26 -16.69 -25.01 -7.52
C SER A 26 -15.21 -25.34 -7.21
N LEU A 27 -14.89 -25.68 -5.95
CA LEU A 27 -13.55 -26.12 -5.54
C LEU A 27 -13.15 -27.51 -6.06
N LYS A 28 -14.09 -28.34 -6.52
CA LYS A 28 -13.76 -29.65 -7.09
C LYS A 28 -13.09 -29.57 -8.46
N ASN A 29 -13.16 -28.41 -9.11
CA ASN A 29 -12.52 -28.21 -10.41
C ASN A 29 -11.08 -27.70 -10.21
N PRO A 30 -10.04 -28.52 -10.44
CA PRO A 30 -8.66 -28.13 -10.20
C PRO A 30 -8.23 -26.92 -11.03
N TYR A 31 -8.88 -26.69 -12.19
CA TYR A 31 -8.62 -25.54 -13.05
C TYR A 31 -9.07 -24.20 -12.42
N LEU A 32 -10.15 -24.20 -11.63
CA LEU A 32 -10.60 -22.99 -10.92
C LEU A 32 -9.68 -22.63 -9.76
N ILE A 33 -9.18 -23.63 -9.03
CA ILE A 33 -8.18 -23.42 -7.97
C ILE A 33 -6.88 -22.89 -8.58
N ALA A 34 -6.38 -23.52 -9.65
CA ALA A 34 -5.18 -23.08 -10.33
C ALA A 34 -5.32 -21.63 -10.85
N GLY A 35 -6.46 -21.29 -11.45
CA GLY A 35 -6.76 -19.92 -11.88
C GLY A 35 -6.75 -18.90 -10.73
N ALA A 36 -7.37 -19.24 -9.61
CA ALA A 36 -7.37 -18.37 -8.42
C ALA A 36 -5.95 -18.17 -7.86
N VAL A 37 -5.14 -19.23 -7.78
CA VAL A 37 -3.74 -19.14 -7.34
C VAL A 37 -2.93 -18.21 -8.25
N VAL A 38 -3.05 -18.37 -9.58
CA VAL A 38 -2.35 -17.51 -10.54
C VAL A 38 -2.76 -16.05 -10.39
N LEU A 39 -4.07 -15.77 -10.26
CA LEU A 39 -4.56 -14.41 -10.03
C LEU A 39 -4.03 -13.80 -8.73
N THR A 40 -3.95 -14.60 -7.66
CA THR A 40 -3.43 -14.16 -6.37
C THR A 40 -1.93 -13.83 -6.45
N LEU A 41 -1.16 -14.65 -7.18
CA LEU A 41 0.27 -14.41 -7.44
C LEU A 41 0.48 -13.15 -8.28
N LEU A 42 -0.34 -12.94 -9.32
CA LEU A 42 -0.27 -11.73 -10.15
C LEU A 42 -0.61 -10.48 -9.33
N ALA A 43 -1.66 -10.52 -8.50
CA ALA A 43 -2.02 -9.43 -7.61
C ALA A 43 -0.90 -9.14 -6.59
N PHE A 44 -0.28 -10.17 -6.02
CA PHE A 44 0.85 -10.02 -5.10
C PHE A 44 2.07 -9.41 -5.80
N ALA A 45 2.39 -9.87 -7.00
CA ALA A 45 3.47 -9.29 -7.80
C ALA A 45 3.21 -7.81 -8.08
N PHE A 46 1.99 -7.46 -8.51
CA PHE A 46 1.62 -6.07 -8.77
C PHE A 46 1.72 -5.19 -7.51
N TYR A 47 1.25 -5.69 -6.37
CA TYR A 47 1.41 -5.02 -5.08
C TYR A 47 2.88 -4.77 -4.73
N TRP A 48 3.74 -5.76 -4.93
CA TRP A 48 5.16 -5.63 -4.59
C TRP A 48 5.90 -4.68 -5.54
N TYR A 49 5.66 -4.76 -6.85
CA TYR A 49 6.40 -4.02 -7.87
C TYR A 49 5.87 -2.61 -8.13
N GLU A 50 4.56 -2.35 -7.98
CA GLU A 50 4.02 -1.01 -8.21
C GLU A 50 3.67 -0.28 -6.92
N TRP A 51 2.93 -0.93 -6.02
CA TRP A 51 2.40 -0.27 -4.84
C TRP A 51 3.49 0.06 -3.83
N ARG A 52 4.34 -0.91 -3.50
CA ARG A 52 5.40 -0.77 -2.50
C ARG A 52 6.40 0.36 -2.85
N PRO A 53 6.98 0.43 -4.06
CA PRO A 53 7.89 1.52 -4.40
C PRO A 53 7.20 2.87 -4.55
N THR A 54 5.94 2.91 -4.96
CA THR A 54 5.19 4.17 -5.03
C THR A 54 4.99 4.78 -3.64
N GLN A 55 4.67 3.95 -2.64
CA GLN A 55 4.54 4.39 -1.25
C GLN A 55 5.87 4.89 -0.68
N ILE A 56 6.97 4.17 -0.94
CA ILE A 56 8.31 4.56 -0.46
C ILE A 56 8.76 5.87 -1.12
N LYS A 57 8.57 6.03 -2.44
CA LYS A 57 8.88 7.28 -3.14
C LYS A 57 8.10 8.46 -2.57
N LYS A 58 6.80 8.28 -2.29
CA LYS A 58 5.99 9.32 -1.65
C LYS A 58 6.51 9.64 -0.24
N HIS A 59 6.77 8.63 0.58
CA HIS A 59 7.29 8.83 1.93
C HIS A 59 8.63 9.57 1.94
N CYS A 60 9.59 9.10 1.13
CA CYS A 60 10.89 9.75 1.00
C CYS A 60 10.77 11.18 0.44
N TYR A 61 9.83 11.41 -0.49
CA TYR A 61 9.53 12.75 -0.99
C TYR A 61 9.05 13.67 0.14
N TYR A 62 8.07 13.24 0.95
CA TYR A 62 7.58 14.02 2.10
C TYR A 62 8.67 14.32 3.12
N VAL A 63 9.47 13.33 3.52
CA VAL A 63 10.57 13.53 4.48
C VAL A 63 11.62 14.52 3.94
N SER A 64 11.96 14.41 2.64
CA SER A 64 12.91 15.34 2.01
C SER A 64 12.34 16.75 1.82
N ALA A 65 11.02 16.88 1.63
CA ALA A 65 10.32 18.15 1.47
C ALA A 65 10.15 18.87 2.82
N GLU A 66 9.80 18.16 3.90
CA GLU A 66 9.78 18.72 5.25
C GLU A 66 11.14 19.25 5.68
N LEU A 67 12.24 18.61 5.25
CA LEU A 67 13.58 19.14 5.49
C LEU A 67 13.78 20.51 4.82
N LYS A 68 13.22 20.69 3.62
CA LYS A 68 13.30 21.94 2.85
C LYS A 68 12.56 23.08 3.57
N ASP A 69 11.38 22.78 4.12
CA ASP A 69 10.54 23.78 4.79
C ASP A 69 11.03 24.09 6.22
N ASN A 70 11.60 23.12 6.94
CA ASN A 70 12.18 23.33 8.27
C ASN A 70 13.58 23.98 8.25
N LEU A 71 14.29 23.94 7.12
CA LEU A 71 15.54 24.70 6.89
C LEU A 71 15.29 26.15 6.46
N LEU A 72 14.03 26.54 6.22
CA LEU A 72 13.62 27.85 5.73
C LEU A 72 13.22 28.94 6.77
N PRO A 73 13.32 28.80 8.12
CA PRO A 73 12.93 29.93 8.97
C PRO A 73 14.01 30.99 9.25
N THR A 74 15.27 30.90 8.80
CA THR A 74 16.31 31.87 9.26
C THR A 74 17.47 32.21 8.30
N ALA A 75 17.31 32.15 6.98
CA ALA A 75 18.35 32.65 6.08
C ALA A 75 17.84 33.76 5.16
N ASP A 76 17.81 34.97 5.70
CA ASP A 76 18.09 36.18 4.92
C ASP A 76 19.44 35.97 4.22
N LEU A 77 19.45 35.46 2.99
CA LEU A 77 20.52 35.67 1.99
C LEU A 77 20.13 35.02 0.67
N GLN A 78 19.62 35.90 -0.18
CA GLN A 78 19.45 35.76 -1.61
C GLN A 78 20.83 35.54 -2.25
N SER A 79 21.28 34.29 -2.28
CA SER A 79 22.43 33.87 -3.09
C SER A 79 21.97 32.71 -3.98
N PRO A 80 22.08 32.82 -5.32
CA PRO A 80 21.59 31.79 -6.25
C PRO A 80 22.23 30.41 -6.02
N ASP A 81 23.39 30.37 -5.35
CA ASP A 81 24.12 29.15 -5.03
C ASP A 81 23.47 28.34 -3.89
N SER A 82 22.76 28.98 -2.95
CA SER A 82 22.11 28.28 -1.83
C SER A 82 20.86 27.51 -2.26
N PHE A 83 20.15 27.99 -3.28
CA PHE A 83 19.04 27.27 -3.91
C PHE A 83 19.53 25.99 -4.59
N SER A 84 20.69 26.04 -5.25
CA SER A 84 21.31 24.86 -5.88
C SER A 84 21.78 23.83 -4.85
N LEU A 85 22.36 24.27 -3.73
CA LEU A 85 22.79 23.40 -2.63
C LEU A 85 21.61 22.78 -1.87
N SER A 86 20.55 23.56 -1.62
CA SER A 86 19.31 23.08 -0.99
C SER A 86 18.64 22.00 -1.85
N ASN A 87 18.58 22.22 -3.17
CA ASN A 87 18.01 21.27 -4.12
C ASN A 87 18.88 20.00 -4.23
N LYS A 88 20.21 20.14 -4.16
CA LYS A 88 21.14 19.00 -4.14
C LYS A 88 21.01 18.19 -2.85
N SER A 89 20.98 18.84 -1.69
CA SER A 89 20.82 18.20 -0.38
C SER A 89 19.46 17.48 -0.25
N ALA A 90 18.36 18.11 -0.70
CA ALA A 90 17.05 17.47 -0.72
C ALA A 90 17.05 16.21 -1.61
N ARG A 91 17.74 16.28 -2.77
CA ARG A 91 17.87 15.15 -3.70
C ARG A 91 18.76 14.03 -3.16
N ASP A 92 19.85 14.37 -2.48
CA ASP A 92 20.75 13.40 -1.85
C ASP A 92 20.06 12.68 -0.68
N ASN A 93 19.28 13.41 0.14
CA ASN A 93 18.45 12.83 1.20
C ASN A 93 17.33 11.93 0.65
N TYR A 94 16.68 12.36 -0.44
CA TYR A 94 15.68 11.52 -1.13
C TYR A 94 16.30 10.22 -1.64
N ASN A 95 17.46 10.28 -2.31
CA ASN A 95 18.17 9.10 -2.80
C ASN A 95 18.65 8.19 -1.65
N SER A 96 19.13 8.78 -0.55
CA SER A 96 19.53 8.02 0.64
C SER A 96 18.33 7.29 1.26
N CYS A 97 17.17 7.94 1.33
CA CYS A 97 15.93 7.33 1.83
C CYS A 97 15.45 6.19 0.93
N LEU A 98 15.53 6.35 -0.40
CA LEU A 98 15.22 5.27 -1.34
C LEU A 98 16.14 4.06 -1.13
N ASN A 99 17.45 4.30 -1.09
CA ASN A 99 18.44 3.23 -0.94
C ASN A 99 18.29 2.49 0.40
N ALA A 100 17.99 3.20 1.49
CA ALA A 100 17.71 2.59 2.80
C ALA A 100 16.46 1.69 2.81
N ASN A 101 15.48 1.97 1.93
CA ASN A 101 14.27 1.17 1.79
C ASN A 101 14.38 0.07 0.69
N GLY A 102 15.57 -0.07 0.08
CA GLY A 102 15.88 -1.08 -0.93
C GLY A 102 15.39 -0.73 -2.33
N LEU A 103 15.39 0.56 -2.68
CA LEU A 103 14.98 1.12 -3.97
C LEU A 103 16.09 1.91 -4.66
#